data_AF-A0A0U3C2H9-F1
#
_entry.id   AF-A0A0U3C2H9-F1
#
_cell.length_a   1.000
_cell.length_b   1.000
_cell.length_c   1.000
_cell.angle_alpha   90.00
_cell.angle_beta   90.00
_cell.angle_gamma   90.00
#
_symmetry.space_group_name_H-M   'P 1'
#
loop_
_entity.id
_entity.type
_entity.pdbx_description
1 polymer ?
#
loop_
_entity_poly.entity_id
_entity_poly.type
_entity_poly.pdbx_seq_one_letter_code
_entity_poly.pdbx_strand_id
1 'polypeptide(L)'
;YNLTAEQEKVVQERITKCVAEHQRALQSALLIQTCFSEQIFAQFNVSLVIICVTAFQLVSQTGNLVRLMSMGTYLLNMCFQVFLYCYEGNQLSEESSEIAGAAYEAPWYVMSPALRRSLLIIMTRSRRIARITAGSFTTLSLGSFMAIIKASYSLFTLLQQVEG
;
A
#
# COMPACT_ATOMS: atom_id res chain seq x y z
N TYR A 1 18.19 34.23 -16.54
CA TYR A 1 19.28 33.48 -15.89
C TYR A 1 19.16 32.05 -16.39
N ASN A 2 19.92 31.69 -17.42
CA ASN A 2 19.90 30.34 -18.00
C ASN A 2 21.00 29.51 -17.33
N LEU A 3 20.83 28.20 -17.21
CA LEU A 3 21.89 27.34 -16.67
C LEU A 3 23.15 27.45 -17.54
N THR A 4 24.30 27.43 -16.89
CA THR A 4 25.58 27.25 -17.59
C THR A 4 25.73 25.80 -18.07
N ALA A 5 26.52 25.57 -19.11
CA ALA A 5 26.70 24.24 -19.72
C ALA A 5 27.15 23.16 -18.71
N GLU A 6 27.97 23.52 -17.73
CA GLU A 6 28.38 22.62 -16.63
C GLU A 6 27.20 22.27 -15.70
N GLN A 7 26.37 23.25 -15.35
CA GLN A 7 25.18 23.01 -14.52
C GLN A 7 24.15 22.15 -15.25
N GLU A 8 23.98 22.32 -16.57
CA GLU A 8 23.07 21.49 -17.36
C GLU A 8 23.50 20.02 -17.38
N LYS A 9 24.80 19.74 -17.54
CA LYS A 9 25.34 18.37 -17.47
C LYS A 9 25.06 17.73 -16.10
N VAL A 10 25.33 18.44 -15.01
CA VAL A 10 25.07 17.94 -13.65
C VAL A 10 23.58 17.64 -13.43
N VAL A 11 22.69 18.53 -13.90
CA VAL A 11 21.24 18.32 -13.80
C VAL A 11 20.80 17.12 -14.65
N GLN A 12 21.34 16.97 -15.85
CA GLN A 12 21.04 15.84 -16.73
C GLN A 12 21.46 14.50 -16.11
N GLU A 13 22.65 14.42 -15.51
CA GLU A 13 23.13 13.22 -14.80
C GLU A 13 22.22 12.88 -13.62
N ARG A 14 21.83 13.89 -12.82
CA ARG A 14 20.92 13.69 -11.67
C ARG A 14 19.55 13.18 -12.10
N ILE A 15 18.97 13.77 -13.15
CA ILE A 15 17.68 13.33 -13.70
C ILE A 15 17.79 11.90 -14.22
N THR A 16 18.85 11.58 -14.95
CA THR A 16 19.07 10.22 -15.48
C THR A 16 19.15 9.20 -14.35
N LYS A 17 19.90 9.51 -13.28
CA LYS A 17 20.00 8.67 -12.09
C LYS A 17 18.66 8.50 -11.38
N CYS A 18 17.91 9.59 -11.20
CA CYS A 18 16.58 9.57 -10.59
C CYS A 18 15.60 8.70 -11.39
N VAL A 19 15.61 8.80 -12.72
CA VAL A 19 14.79 7.97 -13.61
C VAL A 19 15.16 6.50 -13.48
N ALA A 20 16.45 6.17 -13.46
CA ALA A 20 16.91 4.79 -13.31
C ALA A 20 16.45 4.18 -11.97
N GLU A 21 16.60 4.91 -10.87
CA GLU A 21 16.13 4.46 -9.55
C GLU A 21 14.61 4.33 -9.48
N HIS A 22 13.85 5.28 -10.06
CA HIS A 22 12.39 5.19 -10.13
C HIS A 22 11.92 3.98 -10.95
N GLN A 23 12.59 3.69 -12.07
CA GLN A 23 12.30 2.50 -12.88
C GLN A 23 12.58 1.21 -12.11
N ARG A 24 13.68 1.13 -11.35
CA ARG A 24 14.00 -0.02 -10.51
C ARG A 24 12.95 -0.21 -9.40
N ALA A 25 12.55 0.88 -8.74
CA ALA A 25 11.48 0.83 -7.74
C ALA A 25 10.16 0.33 -8.32
N LEU A 26 9.77 0.81 -9.51
CA LEU A 26 8.55 0.36 -10.20
C LEU A 26 8.64 -1.12 -10.60
N GLN A 27 9.80 -1.58 -11.08
CA GLN A 27 10.02 -2.99 -11.40
C GLN A 27 9.92 -3.88 -10.15
N SER A 28 10.51 -3.45 -9.03
CA SER A 28 10.40 -4.15 -7.75
C SER A 28 8.95 -4.22 -7.26
N ALA A 29 8.20 -3.11 -7.34
CA ALA A 29 6.79 -3.10 -6.98
C ALA A 29 5.96 -4.04 -7.86
N LEU A 30 6.26 -4.10 -9.17
CA LEU A 30 5.60 -5.03 -10.09
C LEU A 30 5.94 -6.49 -9.79
N LEU A 31 7.20 -6.78 -9.41
CA LEU A 31 7.60 -8.13 -8.99
C LEU A 31 6.88 -8.54 -7.70
N ILE A 32 6.82 -7.66 -6.70
CA ILE A 32 6.07 -7.89 -5.46
C ILE A 32 4.61 -8.15 -5.78
N GLN A 33 4.00 -7.33 -6.64
CA GLN A 33 2.63 -7.51 -7.10
C GLN A 33 2.42 -8.89 -7.71
N THR A 34 3.24 -9.31 -8.68
CA THR A 34 3.05 -10.60 -9.36
C THR A 34 3.29 -11.80 -8.44
N CYS A 35 4.21 -11.71 -7.49
CA CYS A 35 4.56 -12.82 -6.61
C CYS A 35 3.64 -12.95 -5.40
N PHE A 36 3.20 -11.82 -4.82
CA PHE A 36 2.51 -11.80 -3.54
C PHE A 36 1.01 -11.47 -3.64
N SER A 37 0.49 -11.04 -4.80
CA SER A 37 -0.92 -10.66 -4.94
C SER A 37 -1.87 -11.79 -4.51
N GLU A 38 -1.61 -13.03 -4.94
CA GLU A 38 -2.42 -14.20 -4.57
C GLU A 38 -2.25 -14.56 -3.09
N GLN A 39 -1.00 -14.57 -2.59
CA GLN A 39 -0.69 -14.83 -1.18
C GLN A 39 -1.39 -13.84 -0.25
N ILE A 40 -1.36 -12.54 -0.56
CA ILE A 40 -2.00 -11.50 0.25
C ILE A 40 -3.52 -11.66 0.22
N PHE A 41 -4.08 -12.02 -0.93
CA PHE A 41 -5.51 -12.30 -1.03
C PHE A 41 -5.93 -13.48 -0.13
N ALA A 42 -5.21 -14.59 -0.20
CA ALA A 42 -5.44 -15.73 0.68
C ALA A 42 -5.29 -15.34 2.15
N GLN A 43 -4.25 -14.58 2.50
CA GLN A 43 -4.02 -14.07 3.85
C GLN A 43 -5.21 -13.24 4.35
N PHE A 44 -5.74 -12.32 3.55
CA PHE A 44 -6.88 -11.48 3.95
C PHE A 44 -8.15 -12.29 4.18
N ASN A 45 -8.41 -13.31 3.35
CA ASN A 45 -9.55 -14.21 3.55
C ASN A 45 -9.40 -15.01 4.85
N VAL A 46 -8.20 -15.56 5.10
CA VAL A 46 -7.90 -16.30 6.33
C VAL A 46 -8.03 -15.40 7.56
N SER A 47 -7.45 -14.19 7.52
CA SER A 47 -7.55 -13.22 8.61
C SER A 47 -9.00 -12.81 8.89
N LEU A 48 -9.84 -12.63 7.87
CA LEU A 48 -11.26 -12.32 8.03
C LEU A 48 -12.00 -13.43 8.79
N VAL A 49 -11.80 -14.70 8.42
CA VAL A 49 -12.41 -15.85 9.11
C VAL A 49 -11.90 -15.94 10.55
N ILE A 50 -10.59 -15.80 10.75
CA ILE A 50 -9.97 -15.84 12.08
C ILE A 50 -10.53 -14.73 12.98
N ILE A 51 -10.56 -13.48 12.51
CA ILE A 51 -11.08 -12.35 13.28
C ILE A 51 -12.54 -12.61 13.69
N CYS A 52 -13.36 -13.10 12.77
CA CYS A 52 -14.77 -13.42 13.03
C CYS A 52 -14.91 -14.51 14.11
N VAL A 53 -14.22 -15.65 13.95
CA VAL A 53 -14.31 -16.80 14.87
C VAL A 53 -13.71 -16.46 16.23
N THR A 54 -12.56 -15.79 16.28
CA THR A 54 -11.94 -15.40 17.55
C THR A 54 -12.79 -14.38 18.30
N ALA A 55 -13.37 -13.39 17.62
CA ALA A 55 -14.29 -12.44 18.24
C ALA A 55 -15.53 -13.13 18.82
N PHE A 56 -16.10 -14.09 18.08
CA PHE A 56 -17.21 -14.91 18.54
C PHE A 56 -16.86 -15.72 19.79
N GLN A 57 -15.73 -16.45 19.78
CA GLN A 57 -15.28 -17.22 20.95
C GLN A 57 -15.03 -16.35 22.19
N LEU A 58 -14.56 -15.11 21.98
CA LEU A 58 -14.27 -14.17 23.06
C LEU A 58 -15.54 -13.74 23.81
N VAL A 59 -16.68 -13.68 23.11
CA VAL A 59 -17.98 -13.36 23.72
C VAL A 59 -18.61 -14.60 24.35
N SER A 60 -18.52 -15.76 23.69
CA SER A 60 -19.18 -16.99 24.15
C SER A 60 -18.47 -17.71 25.30
N GLN A 61 -17.15 -17.50 25.49
CA GLN A 61 -16.37 -18.15 26.55
C GLN A 61 -15.67 -17.15 27.49
N THR A 62 -16.41 -16.63 28.46
CA THR A 62 -15.93 -15.66 29.45
C THR A 62 -15.37 -16.27 30.75
N GLY A 63 -15.40 -17.60 30.90
CA GLY A 63 -15.05 -18.26 32.18
C GLY A 63 -13.56 -18.41 32.50
N ASN A 64 -12.64 -18.22 31.54
CA ASN A 64 -11.20 -18.41 31.76
C ASN A 64 -10.39 -17.20 31.30
N LEU A 65 -9.89 -16.42 32.26
CA LEU A 65 -9.15 -15.18 32.03
C LEU A 65 -7.87 -15.39 31.18
N VAL A 66 -7.16 -16.49 31.38
CA VAL A 66 -5.92 -16.80 30.62
C VAL A 66 -6.25 -17.06 29.15
N ARG A 67 -7.32 -17.83 28.89
CA ARG A 67 -7.79 -18.06 27.52
C ARG A 67 -8.29 -16.77 26.87
N LEU A 68 -9.02 -15.94 27.62
CA LEU A 68 -9.51 -14.64 27.14
C LEU A 68 -8.34 -13.74 26.70
N MET A 69 -7.31 -13.60 27.55
CA MET A 69 -6.13 -12.82 27.22
C MET A 69 -5.41 -13.39 25.99
N SER A 70 -5.22 -14.71 25.91
CA SER A 70 -4.55 -15.35 24.77
C SER A 70 -5.32 -15.16 23.45
N MET A 71 -6.65 -15.22 23.48
CA MET A 71 -7.47 -15.01 22.29
C MET A 71 -7.51 -13.52 21.90
N GLY A 72 -7.57 -12.63 22.88
CA GLY A 72 -7.50 -11.18 22.66
C GLY A 72 -6.18 -10.74 22.04
N THR A 73 -5.04 -11.25 22.54
CA THR A 73 -3.72 -10.96 21.95
C THR A 73 -3.58 -11.53 20.55
N TYR A 74 -4.11 -12.74 20.31
CA TYR A 74 -4.13 -13.33 18.97
C TYR A 74 -4.95 -12.51 17.97
N LEU A 75 -6.14 -12.05 18.37
CA LEU A 75 -7.00 -11.18 17.57
C LEU A 75 -6.29 -9.87 17.22
N LEU A 76 -5.68 -9.22 18.22
CA LEU A 76 -4.92 -7.98 18.02
C LEU A 76 -3.75 -8.19 17.06
N ASN A 77 -3.01 -9.29 17.20
CA ASN A 77 -1.91 -9.63 16.32
C ASN A 77 -2.36 -9.80 14.86
N MET A 78 -3.49 -10.48 14.63
CA MET A 78 -4.04 -10.64 13.28
C MET A 78 -4.51 -9.31 12.68
N CYS A 79 -5.21 -8.48 13.45
CA CYS A 79 -5.60 -7.14 13.03
C CYS A 79 -4.37 -6.29 12.68
N PHE A 80 -3.33 -6.34 13.51
CA PHE A 80 -2.08 -5.61 13.29
C PHE A 80 -1.37 -6.08 12.02
N GLN A 81 -1.34 -7.39 11.75
CA GLN A 81 -0.74 -7.93 10.55
C GLN A 81 -1.43 -7.43 9.27
N VAL A 82 -2.77 -7.47 9.23
CA VAL A 82 -3.53 -6.94 8.07
C VAL A 82 -3.36 -5.43 7.93
N PHE A 83 -3.33 -4.71 9.06
CA PHE A 83 -3.09 -3.28 9.08
C PHE A 83 -1.73 -2.94 8.45
N LEU A 84 -0.66 -3.64 8.83
CA LEU A 84 0.67 -3.41 8.27
C LEU A 84 0.68 -3.58 6.74
N TYR A 85 0.11 -4.67 6.21
CA TYR A 85 0.04 -4.85 4.76
C TYR A 85 -0.70 -3.70 4.05
N CYS A 86 -1.83 -3.28 4.62
CA CYS A 86 -2.62 -2.20 4.05
C CYS A 86 -1.95 -0.83 4.19
N TYR A 87 -1.22 -0.60 5.27
CA TYR A 87 -0.47 0.62 5.52
C TYR A 87 0.71 0.76 4.55
N GLU A 88 1.54 -0.27 4.42
CA GLU A 88 2.67 -0.27 3.47
C GLU A 88 2.19 -0.10 2.03
N GLY A 89 1.10 -0.77 1.64
CA GLY A 89 0.51 -0.58 0.31
C GLY A 89 -0.05 0.84 0.09
N ASN A 90 -0.60 1.46 1.13
CA ASN A 90 -1.07 2.84 1.09
C ASN A 90 0.10 3.83 0.94
N GLN A 91 1.11 3.71 1.79
CA GLN A 91 2.31 4.55 1.75
C GLN A 91 2.98 4.47 0.37
N LEU A 92 3.17 3.27 -0.17
CA LEU A 92 3.74 3.09 -1.51
C LEU A 92 2.92 3.82 -2.59
N SER A 93 1.59 3.75 -2.50
CA SER A 93 0.70 4.43 -3.44
C SER A 93 0.73 5.96 -3.28
N GLU A 94 0.89 6.45 -2.06
CA GLU A 94 0.97 7.88 -1.74
C GLU A 94 2.30 8.47 -2.21
N GLU A 95 3.42 7.88 -1.79
CA GLU A 95 4.77 8.29 -2.21
C GLU A 95 4.92 8.22 -3.73
N SER A 96 4.39 7.19 -4.38
CA SER A 96 4.42 7.09 -5.84
C SER A 96 3.64 8.22 -6.54
N SER A 97 2.61 8.78 -5.89
CA SER A 97 1.84 9.90 -6.42
C SER A 97 2.58 11.24 -6.28
N GLU A 98 3.35 11.41 -5.20
CA GLU A 98 4.10 12.64 -4.91
C GLU A 98 5.21 12.93 -5.92
N ILE A 99 5.78 11.89 -6.56
CA ILE A 99 6.85 12.04 -7.56
C ILE A 99 6.44 12.97 -8.71
N ALA A 100 5.18 12.90 -9.14
CA ALA A 100 4.67 13.79 -10.19
C ALA A 100 4.59 15.26 -9.72
N GLY A 101 4.24 15.49 -8.45
CA GLY A 101 4.21 16.81 -7.82
C GLY A 101 5.61 17.40 -7.66
N ALA A 102 6.54 16.61 -7.13
CA ALA A 102 7.94 17.01 -6.97
C ALA A 102 8.60 17.35 -8.33
N ALA A 103 8.29 16.59 -9.38
CA ALA A 103 8.75 16.90 -10.72
C ALA A 103 8.16 18.23 -11.24
N TYR A 104 6.92 18.57 -10.86
CA TYR A 104 6.25 19.82 -11.27
C TYR A 104 6.83 21.05 -10.58
N GLU A 105 7.22 20.93 -9.31
CA GLU A 105 7.83 22.01 -8.55
C GLU A 105 9.29 22.28 -8.94
N ALA A 106 9.94 21.38 -9.68
CA ALA A 106 11.28 21.61 -10.21
C ALA A 106 11.29 22.89 -11.09
N PRO A 107 12.38 23.69 -11.09
CA PRO A 107 12.44 24.96 -11.82
C PRO A 107 12.64 24.72 -13.33
N TRP A 108 11.65 24.10 -13.98
CA TRP A 108 11.67 23.69 -15.38
C TRP A 108 11.83 24.88 -16.33
N TYR A 109 11.42 26.08 -15.91
CA TYR A 109 11.49 27.31 -16.70
C TYR A 109 12.93 27.82 -16.90
N VAL A 110 13.91 27.43 -16.08
CA VAL A 110 15.33 27.76 -16.32
C VAL A 110 16.08 26.67 -17.10
N MET A 111 15.48 25.49 -17.26
CA MET A 111 16.10 24.34 -17.91
C MET A 111 16.06 24.42 -19.44
N SER A 112 17.00 23.75 -20.11
CA SER A 112 16.99 23.60 -21.57
C SER A 112 15.76 22.83 -22.10
N PRO A 113 15.39 23.01 -23.38
CA PRO A 113 14.28 22.26 -23.99
C PRO A 113 14.40 20.74 -23.88
N ALA A 114 15.63 20.21 -23.90
CA ALA A 114 15.88 18.77 -23.74
C ALA A 114 15.52 18.29 -22.33
N LEU A 115 15.95 19.01 -21.29
CA LEU A 115 15.65 18.69 -19.90
C LEU A 115 14.16 18.83 -19.59
N ARG A 116 13.49 19.86 -20.13
CA ARG A 116 12.04 20.04 -20.01
C ARG A 116 11.25 18.86 -20.58
N ARG A 117 11.67 18.34 -21.75
CA ARG A 117 11.04 17.14 -22.34
C ARG A 117 11.22 15.91 -21.46
N SER A 118 12.41 15.70 -20.90
CA SER A 118 12.65 14.59 -19.96
C SER A 118 11.76 14.68 -18.73
N LEU A 119 11.63 15.88 -18.15
CA LEU A 119 10.78 16.13 -16.99
C LEU A 119 9.29 15.87 -17.28
N LEU A 120 8.80 16.27 -18.45
CA LEU A 120 7.43 15.97 -18.90
C LEU A 120 7.17 14.46 -19.03
N ILE A 121 8.16 13.70 -19.54
CA ILE A 121 8.06 12.24 -19.60
C ILE A 121 7.99 11.64 -18.20
N ILE A 122 8.81 12.13 -17.26
CA ILE A 122 8.79 11.70 -15.86
C ILE A 122 7.41 11.95 -15.25
N MET A 123 6.89 13.18 -15.33
CA MET A 123 5.56 13.52 -14.83
C MET A 123 4.48 12.60 -15.40
N THR A 124 4.52 12.35 -16.72
CA THR A 124 3.53 11.51 -17.40
C THR A 124 3.62 10.06 -16.95
N ARG A 125 4.82 9.54 -16.73
CA ARG A 125 5.06 8.17 -16.25
C ARG A 125 4.68 8.00 -14.78
N SER A 126 5.04 8.96 -13.93
CA SER A 126 4.77 8.94 -12.49
C SER A 126 3.27 9.10 -12.16
N ARG A 127 2.45 9.58 -13.10
CA ARG A 127 0.98 9.52 -12.99
C ARG A 127 0.44 8.09 -12.91
N ARG A 128 1.17 7.09 -13.40
CA ARG A 128 0.81 5.68 -13.21
C ARG A 128 1.32 5.22 -11.84
N ILE A 129 0.51 5.49 -10.82
CA ILE A 129 0.80 5.16 -9.43
C ILE A 129 1.11 3.66 -9.29
N ALA A 130 2.19 3.32 -8.61
CA ALA A 130 2.48 1.95 -8.21
C ALA A 130 1.45 1.51 -7.16
N ARG A 131 0.53 0.63 -7.56
CA ARG A 131 -0.50 0.08 -6.67
C ARG A 131 -0.33 -1.42 -6.56
N ILE A 132 -0.28 -1.88 -5.31
CA ILE A 132 -0.32 -3.31 -5.02
C ILE A 132 -1.79 -3.71 -4.85
N THR A 133 -2.23 -4.76 -5.53
CA THR A 133 -3.57 -5.32 -5.42
C THR A 133 -3.52 -6.77 -4.96
N ALA A 134 -4.41 -7.14 -4.05
CA ALA A 134 -4.64 -8.51 -3.60
C ALA A 134 -5.59 -9.23 -4.57
N GLY A 135 -5.13 -10.34 -5.16
CA GLY A 135 -5.91 -11.22 -6.03
C GLY A 135 -6.49 -10.55 -7.28
N SER A 136 -5.98 -9.38 -7.68
CA SER A 136 -6.58 -8.48 -8.69
C SER A 136 -7.93 -7.83 -8.34
N PHE A 137 -8.50 -8.10 -7.16
CA PHE A 137 -9.82 -7.56 -6.76
C PHE A 137 -9.72 -6.29 -5.91
N THR A 138 -8.75 -6.22 -4.99
CA THR A 138 -8.69 -5.18 -3.96
C THR A 138 -7.32 -4.54 -3.89
N THR A 139 -7.23 -3.22 -4.02
CA THR A 139 -5.98 -2.46 -3.78
C THR A 139 -5.62 -2.47 -2.29
N LEU A 140 -4.35 -2.69 -1.94
CA LEU A 140 -3.89 -2.56 -0.56
C LEU A 140 -3.97 -1.08 -0.16
N SER A 141 -4.87 -0.77 0.77
CA SER A 141 -5.07 0.57 1.29
C SER A 141 -5.73 0.51 2.66
N LEU A 142 -5.68 1.60 3.42
CA LEU A 142 -6.40 1.73 4.70
C LEU A 142 -7.92 1.53 4.52
N GLY A 143 -8.47 1.88 3.35
CA GLY A 143 -9.87 1.60 3.02
C GLY A 143 -10.18 0.11 2.97
N SER A 144 -9.28 -0.69 2.40
CA SER A 144 -9.41 -2.15 2.33
C SER A 144 -9.29 -2.81 3.69
N PHE A 145 -8.40 -2.33 4.56
CA PHE A 145 -8.35 -2.75 5.97
C PHE A 145 -9.70 -2.54 6.66
N MET A 146 -10.27 -1.33 6.53
CA MET A 146 -11.57 -1.04 7.13
C MET A 146 -12.70 -1.90 6.55
N ALA A 147 -12.65 -2.23 5.26
CA ALA A 147 -13.60 -3.16 4.64
C ALA A 147 -13.51 -4.56 5.26
N ILE A 148 -12.31 -5.09 5.51
CA ILE A 148 -12.09 -6.40 6.16
C ILE A 148 -12.65 -6.39 7.58
N ILE A 149 -12.38 -5.34 8.36
CA ILE A 149 -12.89 -5.22 9.74
C ILE A 149 -14.42 -5.15 9.75
N LYS A 150 -15.03 -4.34 8.87
CA LYS A 150 -16.49 -4.24 8.74
C LYS A 150 -17.13 -5.56 8.33
N ALA A 151 -16.55 -6.26 7.36
CA ALA A 151 -17.03 -7.57 6.92
C ALA A 151 -16.95 -8.61 8.05
N SER A 152 -15.83 -8.63 8.78
CA SER A 152 -15.63 -9.52 9.93
C SER A 152 -16.66 -9.26 11.04
N TYR A 153 -16.91 -7.99 11.36
CA TYR A 153 -17.92 -7.60 12.34
C TYR A 153 -19.33 -7.98 11.88
N SER A 154 -19.68 -7.74 10.62
CA SER A 154 -20.98 -8.13 10.07
C SER A 154 -21.20 -9.64 10.12
N LEU A 155 -20.17 -10.44 9.82
CA LEU A 155 -20.26 -11.90 9.94
C LEU A 155 -20.42 -12.33 11.40
N PHE A 156 -19.70 -11.67 12.31
CA PHE A 156 -19.84 -11.89 13.75
C PHE A 156 -21.26 -11.60 14.24
N THR A 157 -21.86 -10.46 13.87
CA THR A 157 -23.23 -10.13 14.29
C THR A 157 -24.26 -11.10 13.71
N LEU A 158 -24.06 -11.57 12.48
CA LEU A 158 -24.90 -12.61 11.89
C LEU A 158 -24.80 -13.94 12.65
N LEU A 159 -23.59 -14.38 13.00
CA LEU A 159 -23.40 -15.60 13.80
C LEU A 159 -24.07 -15.48 15.18
N GLN A 160 -23.96 -14.33 15.84
CA GLN A 160 -24.66 -14.09 17.10
C GLN A 160 -26.18 -14.14 16.98
N GLN A 161 -26.75 -13.65 15.88
CA GLN A 161 -28.20 -13.70 15.63
C GLN A 161 -28.72 -15.10 15.29
N VAL A 162 -27.88 -15.97 14.74
CA VAL A 162 -28.28 -17.36 14.40
C VAL A 162 -28.22 -18.27 15.63
N GLU A 163 -27.34 -17.99 16.58
CA GLU A 163 -27.23 -18.78 17.81
C GLU A 163 -28.14 -18.30 18.97
N GLY A 164 -28.56 -17.03 18.96
CA GLY A 164 -29.47 -16.46 19.96
C GLY A 164 -30.94 -16.64 19.60
#